data_AF-A0A968GYB1-F1
#
_entry.id   AF-A0A968GYB1-F1
#
_cell.length_a   1.000
_cell.length_b   1.000
_cell.length_c   1.000
_cell.angle_alpha   90.00
_cell.angle_beta   90.00
_cell.angle_gamma   90.00
#
_symmetry.space_group_name_H-M   'P 1'
#
loop_
_entity.id
_entity.type
_entity.pdbx_description
1 polymer ?
#
loop_
_entity_poly.entity_id
_entity_poly.type
_entity_poly.pdbx_seq_one_letter_code
_entity_poly.pdbx_strand_id
1 'polypeptide(L)'
;MTPLEQLAFFEAQARDAVEYARAQAAGGDPYALFNWSSAAKSHFMRALIGWRTGLLDPKPDLAAAVEASEAAIQFMRTTDVGLNRLLFEPIPGAYSAILVGRPRSEAIAEGMRNLAPSSGKITRDAIAESWLVSGLAGGDLGDGPSIAEELARAKRSALWGQTLRLYFQLLQVPGDDGPKAWSLTQQLVELFSQRRRSGYISAGPEYYGGDLDNEIVIDFHLAAIWHVRRWDLAGLAEAERAHVVPPAA
;
A
#
# COMPACT_ATOMS: atom_id res chain seq x y z
N MET A 1 -3.16 -3.87 22.43
CA MET A 1 -2.17 -4.93 22.10
C MET A 1 -0.81 -4.28 22.00
N THR A 2 0.24 -4.95 22.45
CA THR A 2 1.63 -4.54 22.24
C THR A 2 2.05 -4.79 20.77
N PRO A 3 3.14 -4.16 20.29
CA PRO A 3 3.67 -4.45 18.96
C PRO A 3 3.95 -5.94 18.70
N LEU A 4 4.53 -6.65 19.69
CA LEU A 4 4.80 -8.08 19.57
C LEU A 4 3.51 -8.91 19.46
N GLU A 5 2.46 -8.55 20.22
CA GLU A 5 1.15 -9.20 20.10
C GLU A 5 0.51 -8.96 18.73
N GLN A 6 0.67 -7.76 18.16
CA GLN A 6 0.17 -7.44 16.83
C GLN A 6 0.93 -8.21 15.74
N LEU A 7 2.25 -8.30 15.84
CA LEU A 7 3.06 -9.09 14.93
C LEU A 7 2.65 -10.57 14.95
N ALA A 8 2.46 -11.15 16.14
CA ALA A 8 2.00 -12.52 16.30
C ALA A 8 0.57 -12.73 15.76
N PHE A 9 -0.32 -11.77 15.97
CA PHE A 9 -1.68 -11.79 15.45
C PHE A 9 -1.70 -11.84 13.91
N PHE A 10 -0.97 -10.94 13.25
CA PHE A 10 -0.93 -10.92 11.78
C PHE A 10 -0.18 -12.13 11.20
N GLU A 11 0.77 -12.73 11.93
CA GLU A 11 1.38 -14.01 11.54
C GLU A 11 0.37 -15.14 11.46
N ALA A 12 -0.43 -15.28 12.54
CA ALA A 12 -1.43 -16.33 12.64
C ALA A 12 -2.51 -16.13 11.56
N GLN A 13 -2.99 -14.89 11.39
CA GLN A 13 -3.95 -14.56 10.34
C GLN A 13 -3.41 -14.87 8.95
N ALA A 14 -2.16 -14.50 8.65
CA ALA A 14 -1.56 -14.78 7.35
C ALA A 14 -1.48 -16.29 7.08
N ARG A 15 -0.96 -17.07 8.05
CA ARG A 15 -0.84 -18.52 7.93
C ARG A 15 -2.19 -19.20 7.71
N ASP A 16 -3.16 -18.89 8.57
CA ASP A 16 -4.48 -19.53 8.54
C ASP A 16 -5.21 -19.14 7.23
N ALA A 17 -5.11 -17.88 6.79
CA ALA A 17 -5.67 -17.43 5.53
C ALA A 17 -5.05 -18.14 4.31
N VAL A 18 -3.73 -18.36 4.28
CA VAL A 18 -3.08 -19.15 3.22
C VAL A 18 -3.58 -20.59 3.19
N GLU A 19 -3.76 -21.23 4.36
CA GLU A 19 -4.27 -22.60 4.45
C GLU A 19 -5.70 -22.70 3.88
N TYR A 20 -6.59 -21.81 4.32
CA TYR A 20 -7.96 -21.76 3.81
C TYR A 20 -8.01 -21.45 2.31
N ALA A 21 -7.18 -20.51 1.84
CA ALA A 21 -7.14 -20.15 0.43
C ALA A 21 -6.73 -21.33 -0.45
N ARG A 22 -5.74 -22.12 -0.03
CA ARG A 22 -5.31 -23.33 -0.76
C ARG A 22 -6.39 -24.40 -0.79
N ALA A 23 -7.03 -24.67 0.35
CA ALA A 23 -8.10 -25.67 0.44
C ALA A 23 -9.29 -25.31 -0.45
N GLN A 24 -9.72 -24.04 -0.43
CA GLN A 24 -10.80 -23.53 -1.25
C GLN A 24 -10.44 -23.48 -2.74
N ALA A 25 -9.22 -23.05 -3.08
CA ALA A 25 -8.76 -23.00 -4.45
C ALA A 25 -8.74 -24.38 -5.12
N ALA A 26 -8.38 -25.43 -4.37
CA ALA A 26 -8.43 -26.81 -4.86
C ALA A 26 -9.85 -27.26 -5.24
N GLY A 27 -10.87 -26.70 -4.59
CA GLY A 27 -12.29 -26.93 -4.90
C GLY A 27 -12.90 -25.93 -5.89
N GLY A 28 -12.14 -24.93 -6.36
CA GLY A 28 -12.64 -23.85 -7.22
C GLY A 28 -13.56 -22.85 -6.51
N ASP A 29 -13.53 -22.79 -5.17
CA ASP A 29 -14.38 -21.90 -4.39
C ASP A 29 -13.88 -20.44 -4.50
N PRO A 30 -14.73 -19.48 -4.93
CA PRO A 30 -14.36 -18.07 -5.06
C PRO A 30 -13.90 -17.41 -3.76
N TYR A 31 -14.25 -17.94 -2.58
CA TYR A 31 -13.74 -17.44 -1.31
C TYR A 31 -12.22 -17.62 -1.14
N ALA A 32 -11.58 -18.45 -1.97
CA ALA A 32 -10.13 -18.50 -2.05
C ALA A 32 -9.53 -17.11 -2.33
N LEU A 33 -10.20 -16.26 -3.14
CA LEU A 33 -9.74 -14.89 -3.41
C LEU A 33 -9.72 -14.02 -2.16
N PHE A 34 -10.77 -14.09 -1.35
CA PHE A 34 -10.85 -13.36 -0.10
C PHE A 34 -9.71 -13.78 0.84
N ASN A 35 -9.45 -15.08 0.95
CA ASN A 35 -8.42 -15.60 1.82
C ASN A 35 -7.00 -15.28 1.31
N TRP A 36 -6.74 -15.34 0.00
CA TRP A 36 -5.48 -14.84 -0.56
C TRP A 36 -5.29 -13.33 -0.34
N SER A 37 -6.35 -12.54 -0.48
CA SER A 37 -6.33 -11.11 -0.19
C SER A 37 -6.04 -10.84 1.28
N SER A 38 -6.67 -11.59 2.18
CA SER A 38 -6.46 -11.50 3.63
C SER A 38 -5.05 -11.90 4.04
N ALA A 39 -4.48 -12.95 3.41
CA ALA A 39 -3.10 -13.33 3.59
C ALA A 39 -2.13 -12.22 3.15
N ALA A 40 -2.33 -11.66 1.95
CA ALA A 40 -1.51 -10.57 1.44
C ALA A 40 -1.55 -9.34 2.36
N LYS A 41 -2.76 -8.94 2.80
CA LYS A 41 -2.95 -7.86 3.76
C LYS A 41 -2.27 -8.14 5.10
N SER A 42 -2.37 -9.35 5.63
CA SER A 42 -1.79 -9.71 6.94
C SER A 42 -0.27 -9.68 6.91
N HIS A 43 0.35 -10.24 5.87
CA HIS A 43 1.79 -10.11 5.66
C HIS A 43 2.21 -8.65 5.49
N PHE A 44 1.45 -7.87 4.71
CA PHE A 44 1.73 -6.45 4.54
C PHE A 44 1.67 -5.68 5.87
N MET A 45 0.63 -5.88 6.68
CA MET A 45 0.51 -5.29 8.01
C MET A 45 1.68 -5.68 8.92
N ARG A 46 2.06 -6.96 8.93
CA ARG A 46 3.20 -7.44 9.71
C ARG A 46 4.50 -6.75 9.27
N ALA A 47 4.71 -6.57 7.97
CA ALA A 47 5.84 -5.82 7.44
C ALA A 47 5.83 -4.35 7.89
N LEU A 48 4.69 -3.65 7.78
CA LEU A 48 4.57 -2.24 8.17
C LEU A 48 4.83 -2.03 9.67
N ILE A 49 4.31 -2.93 10.52
CA ILE A 49 4.52 -2.90 11.97
C ILE A 49 5.96 -3.25 12.31
N GLY A 50 6.52 -4.30 11.71
CA GLY A 50 7.91 -4.70 11.92
C GLY A 50 8.88 -3.59 11.56
N TRP A 51 8.61 -2.91 10.43
CA TRP A 51 9.34 -1.72 10.01
C TRP A 51 9.19 -0.59 11.03
N ARG A 52 7.96 -0.19 11.37
CA ARG A 52 7.69 0.92 12.29
C ARG A 52 8.39 0.74 13.63
N THR A 53 8.45 -0.48 14.12
CA THR A 53 8.90 -0.83 15.47
C THR A 53 10.38 -1.23 15.51
N GLY A 54 10.98 -1.56 14.37
CA GLY A 54 12.33 -2.12 14.28
C GLY A 54 12.48 -3.51 14.88
N LEU A 55 11.38 -4.23 15.07
CA LEU A 55 11.40 -5.57 15.68
C LEU A 55 11.65 -6.69 14.65
N LEU A 56 11.43 -6.45 13.36
CA LEU A 56 11.60 -7.43 12.28
C LEU A 56 12.11 -6.76 10.99
N ASP A 57 12.87 -7.50 10.19
CA ASP A 57 13.11 -7.13 8.78
C ASP A 57 11.78 -7.25 8.01
N PRO A 58 11.27 -6.18 7.38
CA PRO A 58 10.00 -6.24 6.65
C PRO A 58 10.08 -7.05 5.35
N LYS A 59 11.26 -7.29 4.78
CA LYS A 59 11.40 -7.88 3.43
C LYS A 59 10.77 -9.26 3.25
N PRO A 60 10.90 -10.22 4.19
CA PRO A 60 10.28 -11.54 4.03
C PRO A 60 8.75 -11.46 3.97
N ASP A 61 8.15 -10.63 4.83
CA ASP A 61 6.71 -10.43 4.86
C ASP A 61 6.21 -9.67 3.62
N LEU A 62 6.94 -8.66 3.13
CA LEU A 62 6.62 -8.02 1.85
C LEU A 62 6.69 -9.03 0.68
N ALA A 63 7.70 -9.90 0.64
CA ALA A 63 7.80 -10.94 -0.39
C ALA A 63 6.62 -11.92 -0.33
N ALA A 64 6.21 -12.34 0.88
CA ALA A 64 5.07 -13.21 1.08
C ALA A 64 3.74 -12.54 0.69
N ALA A 65 3.59 -11.23 0.92
CA ALA A 65 2.43 -10.47 0.46
C ALA A 65 2.33 -10.46 -1.08
N VAL A 66 3.46 -10.31 -1.79
CA VAL A 66 3.50 -10.43 -3.26
C VAL A 66 3.06 -11.83 -3.70
N GLU A 67 3.60 -12.88 -3.08
CA GLU A 67 3.30 -14.26 -3.43
C GLU A 67 1.82 -14.61 -3.22
N ALA A 68 1.21 -14.15 -2.12
CA ALA A 68 -0.22 -14.32 -1.87
C ALA A 68 -1.08 -13.58 -2.90
N SER A 69 -0.71 -12.35 -3.27
CA SER A 69 -1.41 -11.60 -4.32
C SER A 69 -1.27 -12.26 -5.70
N GLU A 70 -0.09 -12.75 -6.06
CA GLU A 70 0.12 -13.45 -7.33
C GLU A 70 -0.63 -14.80 -7.37
N ALA A 71 -0.75 -15.50 -6.24
CA ALA A 71 -1.60 -16.69 -6.13
C ALA A 71 -3.09 -16.35 -6.37
N ALA A 72 -3.59 -15.24 -5.82
CA ALA A 72 -4.95 -14.76 -6.11
C ALA A 72 -5.15 -14.46 -7.60
N ILE A 73 -4.19 -13.75 -8.21
CA ILE A 73 -4.22 -13.40 -9.64
C ILE A 73 -4.23 -14.65 -10.51
N GLN A 74 -3.39 -15.63 -10.19
CA GLN A 74 -3.36 -16.89 -10.91
C GLN A 74 -4.69 -17.63 -10.78
N PHE A 75 -5.25 -17.69 -9.57
CA PHE A 75 -6.56 -18.31 -9.34
C PHE A 75 -7.67 -17.64 -10.16
N MET A 76 -7.71 -16.30 -10.21
CA MET A 76 -8.65 -15.54 -11.04
C MET A 76 -8.52 -15.82 -12.54
N ARG A 77 -7.33 -16.18 -13.03
CA ARG A 77 -7.10 -16.49 -14.44
C ARG A 77 -7.50 -17.91 -14.78
N THR A 78 -7.31 -18.84 -13.85
CA THR A 78 -7.58 -20.27 -14.07
C THR A 78 -9.00 -20.68 -13.72
N THR A 79 -9.80 -19.78 -13.15
CA THR A 79 -11.18 -20.06 -12.76
C THR A 79 -12.12 -18.97 -13.30
N ASP A 80 -13.37 -19.34 -13.59
CA ASP A 80 -14.40 -18.40 -14.08
C ASP A 80 -14.98 -17.51 -12.96
N VAL A 81 -14.24 -17.34 -11.86
CA VAL A 81 -14.62 -16.51 -10.71
C VAL A 81 -14.40 -15.02 -10.97
N GLY A 82 -14.22 -14.60 -12.24
CA GLY A 82 -13.95 -13.21 -12.61
C GLY A 82 -14.99 -12.21 -12.09
N LEU A 83 -16.22 -12.65 -11.82
CA LEU A 83 -17.29 -11.85 -11.19
C LEU A 83 -17.05 -11.55 -9.70
N ASN A 84 -16.21 -12.34 -9.02
CA ASN A 84 -15.90 -12.23 -7.58
C ASN A 84 -14.61 -11.44 -7.30
N ARG A 85 -14.12 -10.67 -8.29
CA ARG A 85 -12.92 -9.81 -8.16
C ARG A 85 -13.00 -8.80 -7.02
N LEU A 86 -14.20 -8.42 -6.59
CA LEU A 86 -14.41 -7.54 -5.43
C LEU A 86 -13.93 -8.15 -4.10
N LEU A 87 -13.68 -9.47 -4.06
CA LEU A 87 -13.11 -10.15 -2.91
C LEU A 87 -11.58 -9.98 -2.80
N PHE A 88 -10.95 -9.36 -3.80
CA PHE A 88 -9.50 -9.20 -3.85
C PHE A 88 -9.10 -7.72 -3.83
N GLU A 89 -8.25 -7.36 -2.88
CA GLU A 89 -7.66 -6.03 -2.71
C GLU A 89 -6.22 -6.02 -3.24
N PRO A 90 -5.93 -5.29 -4.33
CA PRO A 90 -4.64 -5.40 -5.02
C PRO A 90 -3.50 -4.56 -4.41
N ILE A 91 -3.84 -3.60 -3.54
CA ILE A 91 -2.90 -2.59 -3.02
C ILE A 91 -1.77 -3.21 -2.19
N PRO A 92 -2.02 -4.10 -1.20
CA PRO A 92 -0.95 -4.73 -0.43
C PRO A 92 0.11 -5.41 -1.31
N GLY A 93 -0.31 -6.18 -2.33
CA GLY A 93 0.60 -6.86 -3.24
C GLY A 93 1.40 -5.90 -4.12
N ALA A 94 0.74 -4.89 -4.70
CA ALA A 94 1.38 -3.92 -5.59
C ALA A 94 2.50 -3.13 -4.89
N TYR A 95 2.21 -2.57 -3.70
CA TYR A 95 3.21 -1.81 -2.95
C TYR A 95 4.32 -2.71 -2.39
N SER A 96 3.98 -3.93 -1.96
CA SER A 96 5.00 -4.90 -1.55
C SER A 96 5.96 -5.23 -2.68
N ALA A 97 5.45 -5.45 -3.90
CA ALA A 97 6.27 -5.74 -5.07
C ALA A 97 7.21 -4.58 -5.42
N ILE A 98 6.73 -3.34 -5.31
CA ILE A 98 7.57 -2.14 -5.48
C ILE A 98 8.67 -2.10 -4.43
N LEU A 99 8.33 -2.27 -3.16
CA LEU A 99 9.27 -2.17 -2.03
C LEU A 99 10.32 -3.30 -1.99
N VAL A 100 10.01 -4.48 -2.51
CA VAL A 100 10.99 -5.58 -2.66
C VAL A 100 11.70 -5.59 -4.01
N GLY A 101 11.52 -4.56 -4.84
CA GLY A 101 12.23 -4.43 -6.11
C GLY A 101 11.83 -5.47 -7.17
N ARG A 102 10.55 -5.84 -7.25
CA ARG A 102 9.97 -6.74 -8.27
C ARG A 102 9.13 -5.96 -9.29
N PRO A 103 9.73 -5.10 -10.16
CA PRO A 103 8.99 -4.17 -11.02
C PRO A 103 8.16 -4.83 -12.13
N ARG A 104 8.31 -6.15 -12.35
CA ARG A 104 7.53 -6.93 -13.32
C ARG A 104 6.50 -7.86 -12.68
N SER A 105 6.24 -7.71 -11.38
CA SER A 105 5.25 -8.51 -10.66
C SER A 105 3.86 -8.30 -11.25
N GLU A 106 3.07 -9.37 -11.33
CA GLU A 106 1.68 -9.28 -11.75
C GLU A 106 0.84 -8.49 -10.74
N ALA A 107 1.25 -8.44 -9.47
CA ALA A 107 0.60 -7.65 -8.45
C ALA A 107 0.62 -6.14 -8.78
N ILE A 108 1.68 -5.65 -9.44
CA ILE A 108 1.75 -4.26 -9.90
C ILE A 108 0.75 -4.02 -11.03
N ALA A 109 0.71 -4.92 -12.01
CA ALA A 109 -0.27 -4.84 -13.11
C ALA A 109 -1.71 -4.83 -12.58
N GLU A 110 -1.97 -5.64 -11.56
CA GLU A 110 -3.26 -5.72 -10.89
C GLU A 110 -3.57 -4.45 -10.06
N GLY A 111 -2.58 -3.86 -9.39
CA GLY A 111 -2.70 -2.57 -8.71
C GLY A 111 -3.04 -1.41 -9.64
N MET A 112 -2.69 -1.51 -10.93
CA MET A 112 -3.05 -0.53 -11.96
C MET A 112 -4.42 -0.80 -12.62
N ARG A 113 -5.15 -1.84 -12.22
CA ARG A 113 -6.34 -2.28 -12.95
C ARG A 113 -7.46 -1.23 -13.02
N ASN A 114 -7.60 -0.39 -11.99
CA ASN A 114 -8.66 0.62 -11.98
C ASN A 114 -8.44 1.77 -12.97
N LEU A 115 -7.32 1.78 -13.69
CA LEU A 115 -7.12 2.68 -14.83
C LEU A 115 -8.00 2.32 -16.03
N ALA A 116 -8.49 1.08 -16.10
CA ALA A 116 -9.46 0.67 -17.10
C ALA A 116 -10.89 0.99 -16.63
N PRO A 117 -11.75 1.59 -17.47
CA PRO A 117 -13.14 1.86 -17.12
C PRO A 117 -13.88 0.54 -16.93
N SER A 118 -14.17 0.17 -15.68
CA SER A 118 -15.14 -0.87 -15.35
C SER A 118 -16.44 -0.23 -14.90
N SER A 119 -17.54 -0.93 -15.15
CA SER A 119 -18.90 -0.51 -14.87
C SER A 119 -19.12 -0.28 -13.36
N GLY A 120 -18.95 0.95 -12.91
CA GLY A 120 -19.86 1.60 -11.96
C GLY A 120 -19.64 1.41 -10.46
N LYS A 121 -18.48 0.94 -9.96
CA LYS A 121 -18.23 0.82 -8.50
C LYS A 121 -16.84 1.20 -8.00
N ILE A 122 -15.96 1.73 -8.87
CA ILE A 122 -14.62 2.15 -8.47
C ILE A 122 -14.68 3.56 -7.87
N THR A 123 -14.14 3.76 -6.67
CA THR A 123 -14.04 5.08 -6.04
C THR A 123 -12.96 5.92 -6.73
N ARG A 124 -13.10 7.25 -6.68
CA ARG A 124 -12.04 8.14 -7.20
C ARG A 124 -10.71 7.95 -6.49
N ASP A 125 -10.74 7.60 -5.21
CA ASP A 125 -9.56 7.28 -4.41
C ASP A 125 -8.79 6.09 -5.01
N ALA A 126 -9.50 5.02 -5.37
CA ALA A 126 -8.90 3.82 -5.98
C ALA A 126 -8.30 4.09 -7.37
N ILE A 127 -8.93 4.99 -8.15
CA ILE A 127 -8.38 5.43 -9.45
C ILE A 127 -7.09 6.22 -9.24
N ALA A 128 -7.09 7.18 -8.31
CA ALA A 128 -5.90 7.95 -7.99
C ALA A 128 -4.77 7.05 -7.48
N GLU A 129 -5.07 6.08 -6.62
CA GLU A 129 -4.06 5.14 -6.12
C GLU A 129 -3.50 4.24 -7.23
N SER A 130 -4.32 3.85 -8.21
CA SER A 130 -3.83 3.08 -9.37
C SER A 130 -2.90 3.90 -10.27
N TRP A 131 -3.15 5.21 -10.41
CA TRP A 131 -2.22 6.13 -11.07
C TRP A 131 -0.92 6.30 -10.27
N LEU A 132 -1.00 6.29 -8.93
CA LEU A 132 0.18 6.34 -8.08
C LEU A 132 1.05 5.08 -8.25
N VAL A 133 0.44 3.89 -8.29
CA VAL A 133 1.14 2.63 -8.59
C VAL A 133 1.78 2.68 -9.99
N SER A 134 1.07 3.19 -11.00
CA SER A 134 1.62 3.39 -12.35
C SER A 134 2.89 4.26 -12.33
N GLY A 135 2.83 5.42 -11.66
CA GLY A 135 3.98 6.30 -11.51
C GLY A 135 5.18 5.64 -10.82
N LEU A 136 4.92 4.90 -9.73
CA LEU A 136 5.95 4.14 -9.02
C LEU A 136 6.60 3.05 -9.89
N ALA A 137 5.83 2.45 -10.79
CA ALA A 137 6.31 1.46 -11.75
C ALA A 137 7.02 2.07 -12.98
N GLY A 138 7.18 3.39 -13.03
CA GLY A 138 7.81 4.12 -14.15
C GLY A 138 6.85 4.43 -15.32
N GLY A 139 5.55 4.26 -15.13
CA GLY A 139 4.50 4.66 -16.07
C GLY A 139 4.11 6.13 -15.96
N ASP A 140 3.11 6.52 -16.74
CA ASP A 140 2.51 7.86 -16.68
C ASP A 140 1.64 8.01 -15.41
N LEU A 141 1.57 9.24 -14.90
CA LEU A 141 0.72 9.63 -13.78
C LEU A 141 -0.72 9.94 -14.22
N GLY A 142 -0.93 10.19 -15.51
CA GLY A 142 -2.24 10.41 -16.11
C GLY A 142 -3.09 11.44 -15.36
N ASP A 143 -4.35 11.10 -15.12
CA ASP A 143 -5.30 11.95 -14.40
C ASP A 143 -5.14 11.92 -12.87
N GLY A 144 -4.21 11.11 -12.33
CA GLY A 144 -3.98 10.97 -10.89
C GLY A 144 -3.86 12.29 -10.14
N PRO A 145 -2.99 13.23 -10.56
CA PRO A 145 -2.86 14.55 -9.94
C PRO A 145 -4.16 15.37 -9.95
N SER A 146 -4.93 15.30 -11.04
CA SER A 146 -6.21 16.00 -11.17
C SER A 146 -7.26 15.44 -10.21
N ILE A 147 -7.35 14.11 -10.12
CA ILE A 147 -8.26 13.42 -9.19
C ILE A 147 -7.90 13.75 -7.74
N ALA A 148 -6.61 13.81 -7.40
CA ALA A 148 -6.15 14.19 -6.07
C ALA A 148 -6.58 15.63 -5.70
N GLU A 149 -6.51 16.57 -6.65
CA GLU A 149 -7.00 17.94 -6.46
C GLU A 149 -8.51 18.02 -6.25
N GLU A 150 -9.30 17.21 -6.97
CA GLU A 150 -10.74 17.13 -6.75
C GLU A 150 -11.07 16.58 -5.35
N LEU A 151 -10.38 15.52 -4.93
CA LEU A 151 -10.54 14.93 -3.59
C LEU A 151 -10.14 15.92 -2.49
N ALA A 152 -9.09 16.71 -2.71
CA ALA A 152 -8.62 17.73 -1.76
C ALA A 152 -9.66 18.83 -1.50
N ARG A 153 -10.59 19.06 -2.44
CA ARG A 153 -11.69 20.03 -2.33
C ARG A 153 -12.95 19.44 -1.71
N ALA A 154 -13.07 18.11 -1.64
CA ALA A 154 -14.23 17.44 -1.09
C ALA A 154 -14.17 17.35 0.43
N LYS A 155 -15.22 17.81 1.13
CA LYS A 155 -15.23 17.95 2.60
C LYS A 155 -14.80 16.70 3.38
N ARG A 156 -15.23 15.50 2.94
CA ARG A 156 -14.94 14.24 3.65
C ARG A 156 -13.56 13.66 3.34
N SER A 157 -13.06 13.81 2.12
CA SER A 157 -11.80 13.24 1.66
C SER A 157 -10.66 14.26 1.54
N ALA A 158 -10.85 15.51 2.00
CA ALA A 158 -9.90 16.59 1.85
C ALA A 158 -8.47 16.24 2.31
N LEU A 159 -8.33 15.64 3.50
CA LEU A 159 -7.03 15.21 4.03
C LEU A 159 -6.36 14.17 3.13
N TRP A 160 -7.13 13.19 2.65
CA TRP A 160 -6.64 12.14 1.77
C TRP A 160 -6.24 12.71 0.39
N GLY A 161 -7.07 13.56 -0.20
CA GLY A 161 -6.77 14.23 -1.46
C GLY A 161 -5.54 15.14 -1.37
N GLN A 162 -5.38 15.90 -0.27
CA GLN A 162 -4.16 16.67 -0.02
C GLN A 162 -2.92 15.78 0.05
N THR A 163 -3.04 14.62 0.72
CA THR A 163 -1.94 13.67 0.82
C THR A 163 -1.58 13.07 -0.54
N LEU A 164 -2.56 12.55 -1.30
CA LEU A 164 -2.35 12.04 -2.64
C LEU A 164 -1.71 13.07 -3.56
N ARG A 165 -2.15 14.32 -3.48
CA ARG A 165 -1.57 15.42 -4.24
C ARG A 165 -0.08 15.58 -3.94
N LEU A 166 0.31 15.56 -2.66
CA LEU A 166 1.71 15.67 -2.28
C LEU A 166 2.52 14.44 -2.71
N TYR A 167 1.96 13.23 -2.70
CA TYR A 167 2.64 12.05 -3.28
C TYR A 167 2.91 12.20 -4.77
N PHE A 168 1.92 12.66 -5.54
CA PHE A 168 2.11 12.93 -6.97
C PHE A 168 3.16 14.03 -7.22
N GLN A 169 3.11 15.12 -6.44
CA GLN A 169 4.12 16.18 -6.52
C GLN A 169 5.51 15.65 -6.19
N LEU A 170 5.63 14.82 -5.15
CA LEU A 170 6.89 14.23 -4.74
C LEU A 170 7.45 13.34 -5.85
N LEU A 171 6.66 12.45 -6.44
CA LEU A 171 7.11 11.60 -7.56
C LEU A 171 7.64 12.36 -8.77
N GLN A 172 7.15 13.59 -8.98
CA GLN A 172 7.58 14.47 -10.06
C GLN A 172 8.82 15.31 -9.73
N VAL A 173 9.28 15.34 -8.48
CA VAL A 173 10.49 16.09 -8.10
C VAL A 173 11.72 15.49 -8.81
N PRO A 174 12.53 16.27 -9.54
CA PRO A 174 13.76 15.78 -10.17
C PRO A 174 14.72 15.07 -9.19
N GLY A 175 15.53 14.15 -9.70
CA GLY A 175 16.46 13.35 -8.86
C GLY A 175 17.51 14.19 -8.12
N ASP A 176 17.81 15.37 -8.64
CA ASP A 176 18.79 16.33 -8.14
C ASP A 176 18.19 17.45 -7.26
N ASP A 177 16.85 17.56 -7.19
CA ASP A 177 16.16 18.56 -6.36
C ASP A 177 15.81 17.99 -4.98
N GLY A 178 16.85 17.61 -4.23
CA GLY A 178 16.74 17.17 -2.85
C GLY A 178 15.96 18.13 -1.95
N PRO A 179 16.23 19.47 -1.97
CA PRO A 179 15.53 20.46 -1.15
C PRO A 179 14.01 20.40 -1.27
N LYS A 180 13.50 20.30 -2.49
CA LYS A 180 12.05 20.18 -2.72
C LYS A 180 11.51 18.83 -2.25
N ALA A 181 12.24 17.73 -2.50
CA ALA A 181 11.85 16.40 -2.02
C ALA A 181 11.75 16.34 -0.49
N TRP A 182 12.70 16.96 0.23
CA TRP A 182 12.68 17.06 1.69
C TRP A 182 11.48 17.88 2.18
N SER A 183 11.25 19.07 1.62
CA SER A 183 10.13 19.92 2.02
C SER A 183 8.76 19.24 1.85
N LEU A 184 8.57 18.48 0.78
CA LEU A 184 7.34 17.71 0.56
C LEU A 184 7.23 16.50 1.50
N THR A 185 8.35 15.83 1.80
CA THR A 185 8.39 14.70 2.74
C THR A 185 7.96 15.14 4.14
N GLN A 186 8.41 16.30 4.61
CA GLN A 186 8.01 16.83 5.93
C GLN A 186 6.51 17.10 6.01
N GLN A 187 5.94 17.70 4.96
CA GLN A 187 4.50 17.92 4.87
C GLN A 187 3.72 16.60 4.85
N LEU A 188 4.24 15.58 4.16
CA LEU A 188 3.62 14.25 4.13
C LEU A 188 3.65 13.55 5.49
N VAL A 189 4.76 13.63 6.23
CA VAL A 189 4.85 13.10 7.60
C VAL A 189 3.85 13.81 8.52
N GLU A 190 3.70 15.13 8.39
CA GLU A 190 2.69 15.88 9.14
C GLU A 190 1.27 15.42 8.79
N LEU A 191 0.92 15.32 7.51
CA LEU A 191 -0.39 14.82 7.06
C LEU A 191 -0.65 13.39 7.53
N PHE A 192 0.37 12.53 7.51
CA PHE A 192 0.27 11.16 8.03
C PHE A 192 -0.13 11.15 9.50
N SER A 193 0.49 12.01 10.34
CA SER A 193 0.12 12.11 11.76
C SER A 193 -1.32 12.59 11.99
N GLN A 194 -1.86 13.42 11.08
CA GLN A 194 -3.23 13.93 11.16
C GLN A 194 -4.27 12.85 10.85
N ARG A 195 -3.90 11.77 10.13
CA ARG A 195 -4.80 10.67 9.78
C ARG A 195 -5.40 9.95 10.98
N ARG A 196 -4.68 9.92 12.10
CA ARG A 196 -5.17 9.41 13.39
C ARG A 196 -6.55 9.96 13.77
N ARG A 197 -6.84 11.22 13.44
CA ARG A 197 -8.11 11.89 13.80
C ARG A 197 -9.11 11.91 12.65
N SER A 198 -8.80 11.29 11.51
CA SER A 198 -9.62 11.34 10.31
C SER A 198 -10.60 10.19 10.27
N GLY A 199 -11.88 10.45 10.57
CA GLY A 199 -12.94 9.43 10.49
C GLY A 199 -13.14 8.85 9.08
N TYR A 200 -12.71 9.56 8.03
CA TYR A 200 -12.71 9.03 6.66
C TYR A 200 -11.66 7.93 6.47
N ILE A 201 -10.46 8.10 7.06
CA ILE A 201 -9.36 7.14 6.95
C ILE A 201 -9.54 6.00 7.96
N SER A 202 -10.04 6.29 9.16
CA SER A 202 -10.38 5.27 10.18
C SER A 202 -11.47 4.29 9.73
N ALA A 203 -12.27 4.64 8.72
CA ALA A 203 -13.26 3.74 8.13
C ALA A 203 -12.68 2.87 6.99
N GLY A 204 -11.42 3.12 6.60
CA GLY A 204 -10.70 2.37 5.58
C GLY A 204 -9.83 1.24 6.15
N PRO A 205 -9.03 0.59 5.29
CA PRO A 205 -8.06 -0.42 5.72
C PRO A 205 -7.03 0.09 6.74
N GLU A 206 -6.69 -0.78 7.69
CA GLU A 206 -5.76 -0.55 8.82
C GLU A 206 -4.39 -0.04 8.34
N TYR A 207 -3.91 -0.53 7.20
CA TYR A 207 -2.62 -0.15 6.62
C TYR A 207 -2.54 1.31 6.15
N TYR A 208 -3.66 2.05 6.07
CA TYR A 208 -3.65 3.49 5.79
C TYR A 208 -3.33 4.35 7.03
N GLY A 209 -3.31 3.76 8.22
CA GLY A 209 -2.95 4.43 9.46
C GLY A 209 -4.01 5.40 9.97
N GLY A 210 -5.29 4.98 9.93
CA GLY A 210 -6.39 5.68 10.60
C GLY A 210 -6.49 5.30 12.09
N ASP A 211 -7.01 6.20 12.92
CA ASP A 211 -7.17 5.95 14.38
C ASP A 211 -5.88 5.44 15.06
N LEU A 212 -5.96 4.39 15.87
CA LEU A 212 -4.84 3.81 16.60
C LEU A 212 -3.80 3.13 15.69
N ASP A 213 -4.18 2.75 14.47
CA ASP A 213 -3.26 2.10 13.53
C ASP A 213 -2.12 3.03 13.10
N ASN A 214 -2.34 4.35 13.15
CA ASN A 214 -1.32 5.35 12.84
C ASN A 214 -0.05 5.23 13.71
N GLU A 215 -0.20 4.74 14.94
CA GLU A 215 0.93 4.59 15.86
C GLU A 215 1.84 3.40 15.49
N ILE A 216 1.29 2.42 14.78
CA ILE A 216 1.91 1.11 14.59
C ILE A 216 2.32 0.83 13.15
N VAL A 217 1.79 1.56 12.16
CA VAL A 217 2.20 1.42 10.75
C VAL A 217 3.05 2.61 10.28
N ILE A 218 3.81 2.42 9.21
CA ILE A 218 4.47 3.50 8.48
C ILE A 218 3.60 4.01 7.33
N ASP A 219 3.97 5.16 6.76
CA ASP A 219 3.43 5.63 5.50
C ASP A 219 4.05 4.84 4.34
N PHE A 220 3.37 3.78 3.91
CA PHE A 220 3.89 2.88 2.87
C PHE A 220 3.95 3.53 1.48
N HIS A 221 3.09 4.52 1.19
CA HIS A 221 3.16 5.28 -0.06
C HIS A 221 4.45 6.10 -0.10
N LEU A 222 4.74 6.83 0.98
CA LEU A 222 5.94 7.63 1.10
C LEU A 222 7.19 6.73 1.04
N ALA A 223 7.18 5.60 1.74
CA ALA A 223 8.27 4.62 1.70
C ALA A 223 8.52 4.09 0.27
N ALA A 224 7.46 3.78 -0.48
CA ALA A 224 7.58 3.34 -1.87
C ALA A 224 8.15 4.42 -2.78
N ILE A 225 7.72 5.68 -2.61
CA ILE A 225 8.26 6.82 -3.37
C ILE A 225 9.77 6.96 -3.13
N TRP A 226 10.19 6.98 -1.86
CA TRP A 226 11.61 7.07 -1.52
C TRP A 226 12.42 5.87 -2.05
N HIS A 227 11.86 4.67 -1.97
CA HIS A 227 12.49 3.46 -2.51
C HIS A 227 12.79 3.58 -4.02
N VAL A 228 11.81 4.05 -4.82
CA VAL A 228 12.00 4.15 -6.27
C VAL A 228 12.84 5.34 -6.70
N ARG A 229 12.76 6.48 -5.97
CA ARG A 229 13.50 7.70 -6.32
C ARG A 229 14.97 7.64 -5.92
N ARG A 230 15.32 6.83 -4.91
CA ARG A 230 16.70 6.66 -4.42
C ARG A 230 17.41 7.97 -4.05
N TRP A 231 16.65 8.96 -3.56
CA TRP A 231 17.24 10.20 -3.04
C TRP A 231 18.09 9.91 -1.80
N ASP A 232 19.05 10.80 -1.56
CA ASP A 232 19.88 10.72 -0.36
C ASP A 232 19.05 11.00 0.91
N LEU A 233 19.15 10.07 1.84
CA LEU A 233 18.45 10.07 3.12
C LEU A 233 19.27 10.76 4.23
N ALA A 234 20.55 11.09 3.98
CA ALA A 234 21.46 11.63 4.99
C ALA A 234 20.96 12.94 5.63
N GLY A 235 20.18 13.74 4.89
CA GLY A 235 19.62 15.01 5.35
C GLY A 235 18.31 14.93 6.13
N LEU A 236 17.63 13.77 6.19
CA LEU A 236 16.37 13.62 6.91
C LEU A 236 16.62 13.42 8.42
N ALA A 237 15.75 14.00 9.25
CA ALA A 237 15.77 13.74 10.69
C ALA A 237 15.52 12.25 10.95
N GLU A 238 16.07 11.71 12.04
CA GLU A 238 15.96 10.28 12.36
C GLU A 238 14.51 9.79 12.40
N ALA A 239 13.61 10.58 13.01
CA ALA A 239 12.19 10.28 13.05
C ALA A 239 11.57 10.19 11.65
N GLU A 240 11.95 11.07 10.72
CA GLU A 240 11.47 11.08 9.33
C GLU A 240 12.06 9.89 8.55
N ARG A 241 13.35 9.58 8.75
CA ARG A 241 14.00 8.41 8.14
C ARG A 241 13.34 7.11 8.57
N ALA A 242 12.93 6.99 9.83
CA ALA A 242 12.23 5.81 10.32
C ALA A 242 10.89 5.55 9.60
N HIS A 243 10.31 6.55 8.94
CA HIS A 243 9.10 6.38 8.11
C HIS A 243 9.39 5.90 6.68
N VAL A 244 10.63 6.00 6.19
CA VAL A 244 10.98 5.76 4.78
C VAL A 244 12.13 4.79 4.55
N VAL A 245 12.92 4.50 5.58
CA VAL A 245 14.04 3.55 5.55
C VAL A 245 13.76 2.43 6.54
N PRO A 246 13.86 1.15 6.13
CA PRO A 246 13.84 0.05 7.08
C PRO A 246 14.95 0.24 8.10
N PRO A 247 14.71 -0.02 9.39
CA PRO A 247 15.78 -0.04 10.37
C PRO A 247 16.88 -1.01 9.91
N ALA A 248 18.14 -0.62 10.11
CA ALA A 248 19.27 -1.49 9.81
C ALA A 248 19.15 -2.75 10.69
N ALA A 249 19.18 -3.91 10.05
CA ALA A 249 19.17 -5.22 10.71
C ALA A 249 20.43 -5.44 11.56
#